data_AF-A0A3N7IFT6-F1
#
_entry.id   AF-A0A3N7IFT6-F1
#
_cell.length_a   1.000
_cell.length_b   1.000
_cell.length_c   1.000
_cell.angle_alpha   90.00
_cell.angle_beta   90.00
_cell.angle_gamma   90.00
#
_symmetry.space_group_name_H-M   'P 1'
#
loop_
_entity.id
_entity.type
_entity.pdbx_description
1 polymer ?
#
loop_
_entity_poly.entity_id
_entity_poly.type
_entity_poly.pdbx_seq_one_letter_code
_entity_poly.pdbx_strand_id
1 'polypeptide(L)'
;SLDGFTKTVRRQVFVLPADALVSEDVAGVYSGQRAGSALTAAACTISQVEEGAGVYYATDFFGGYYNKVANYGPSYSLATYFYINADNSVTSLSNTSPWGPWQILNGKYDAAESTFVHDVEQDGFTFKVTLTKD
;
A
#
# COMPACT_ATOMS: atom_id res chain seq x y z
N SER A 1 18.45 11.66 -36.35
CA SER A 1 18.20 11.92 -34.92
C SER A 1 18.42 13.41 -34.70
N LEU A 2 17.48 14.11 -34.06
CA LEU A 2 17.57 15.56 -33.91
C LEU A 2 16.95 15.94 -32.56
N ASP A 3 17.80 16.40 -31.63
CA ASP A 3 17.58 17.07 -30.33
C ASP A 3 17.96 16.38 -28.99
N GLY A 4 18.24 15.07 -28.96
CA GLY A 4 18.89 14.45 -27.79
C GLY A 4 18.02 14.29 -26.52
N PHE A 5 16.69 14.34 -26.62
CA PHE A 5 15.82 13.99 -25.49
C PHE A 5 15.76 12.46 -25.28
N THR A 6 16.19 12.01 -24.10
CA THR A 6 16.02 10.63 -23.66
C THR A 6 14.55 10.38 -23.30
N LYS A 7 13.89 9.49 -24.04
CA LYS A 7 12.60 8.93 -23.65
C LYS A 7 12.83 7.61 -22.93
N THR A 8 12.49 7.55 -21.65
CA THR A 8 12.59 6.32 -20.86
C THR A 8 11.20 5.75 -20.66
N VAL A 9 11.01 4.50 -21.06
CA VAL A 9 9.84 3.69 -20.66
C VAL A 9 10.27 2.80 -19.51
N ARG A 10 9.47 2.76 -18.44
CA ARG A 10 9.67 1.82 -17.33
C ARG A 10 8.56 0.77 -17.38
N ARG A 11 8.94 -0.50 -17.26
CA ARG A 11 8.02 -1.64 -17.13
C ARG A 11 8.25 -2.29 -15.77
N GLN A 12 7.19 -2.42 -14.98
CA GLN A 12 7.18 -3.27 -13.79
C GLN A 12 6.50 -4.60 -14.13
N VAL A 13 7.05 -5.70 -13.62
CA VAL A 13 6.52 -7.06 -13.83
C VAL A 13 6.44 -7.71 -12.46
N PHE A 14 5.26 -8.20 -12.10
CA PHE A 14 5.02 -8.93 -10.86
C PHE A 14 4.63 -10.37 -11.19
N VAL A 15 5.17 -11.33 -10.43
CA VAL A 15 4.84 -12.75 -10.55
C VAL A 15 4.31 -13.19 -9.19
N LEU A 16 3.08 -13.66 -9.16
CA LEU A 16 2.39 -14.05 -7.93
C LEU A 16 2.42 -15.58 -7.75
N PRO A 17 2.34 -16.07 -6.51
CA PRO A 17 1.98 -17.45 -6.25
C PRO A 17 0.64 -17.80 -6.90
N ALA A 18 0.48 -19.05 -7.33
CA ALA A 18 -0.74 -19.51 -8.01
C ALA A 18 -2.00 -19.47 -7.12
N ASP A 19 -1.82 -19.44 -5.80
CA ASP A 19 -2.85 -19.41 -4.77
C ASP A 19 -3.04 -18.01 -4.15
N ALA A 20 -2.48 -16.96 -4.77
CA ALA A 20 -2.78 -15.59 -4.36
C ALA A 20 -4.28 -15.29 -4.52
N LEU A 21 -4.85 -14.57 -3.56
CA LEU A 21 -6.26 -14.21 -3.56
C LEU A 21 -6.54 -13.09 -4.56
N VAL A 22 -7.59 -13.31 -5.35
CA VAL A 22 -8.15 -12.34 -6.29
C VAL A 22 -9.55 -11.97 -5.79
N SER A 23 -9.76 -10.71 -5.42
CA SER A 23 -11.03 -10.21 -4.93
C SER A 23 -11.23 -8.74 -5.31
N GLU A 24 -12.36 -8.44 -5.93
CA GLU A 24 -12.80 -7.06 -6.19
C GLU A 24 -13.10 -6.30 -4.90
N ASP A 25 -13.46 -6.99 -3.82
CA ASP A 25 -13.85 -6.36 -2.56
C ASP A 25 -12.67 -5.72 -1.81
N VAL A 26 -11.44 -5.96 -2.25
CA VAL A 26 -10.25 -5.29 -1.69
C VAL A 26 -10.10 -3.86 -2.23
N ALA A 27 -10.66 -3.55 -3.41
CA ALA A 27 -10.57 -2.21 -3.96
C ALA A 27 -11.52 -1.25 -3.22
N GLY A 28 -11.07 -0.03 -2.96
CA GLY A 28 -11.87 0.98 -2.27
C GLY A 28 -11.06 2.12 -1.67
N VAL A 29 -11.78 3.00 -0.99
CA VAL A 29 -11.19 4.06 -0.17
C VAL A 29 -11.19 3.61 1.29
N TYR A 30 -10.09 3.88 1.97
CA TYR A 30 -9.84 3.42 3.32
C TYR A 30 -9.51 4.60 4.22
N SER A 31 -10.18 4.67 5.37
CA SER A 31 -9.70 5.41 6.53
C SER A 31 -8.47 4.71 7.11
N GLY A 32 -7.51 5.50 7.62
CA GLY A 32 -6.22 4.99 8.09
C GLY A 32 -5.85 5.51 9.47
N GLN A 33 -5.17 4.66 10.25
CA GLN A 33 -4.70 5.02 11.58
C GLN A 33 -3.33 4.41 11.85
N ARG A 34 -2.33 5.27 12.06
CA ARG A 34 -1.09 4.88 12.75
C ARG A 34 -1.40 4.67 14.23
N ALA A 35 -0.93 3.58 14.83
CA ALA A 35 -1.11 3.30 16.25
C ALA A 35 -0.66 4.49 17.12
N GLY A 36 -1.53 4.90 18.06
CA GLY A 36 -1.30 6.07 18.92
C GLY A 36 -1.54 7.44 18.26
N SER A 37 -2.08 7.48 17.03
CA SER A 37 -2.41 8.71 16.31
C SER A 37 -3.90 8.81 15.99
N ALA A 38 -4.34 10.00 15.56
CA ALA A 38 -5.72 10.23 15.13
C ALA A 38 -6.08 9.39 13.89
N LEU A 39 -7.35 8.98 13.80
CA LEU A 39 -7.92 8.39 12.59
C LEU A 39 -7.93 9.44 11.47
N THR A 40 -7.61 8.99 10.27
CA THR A 40 -7.55 9.83 9.07
C THR A 40 -8.52 9.31 8.03
N ALA A 41 -9.55 10.08 7.69
CA ALA A 41 -10.52 9.70 6.67
C ALA A 41 -9.91 9.71 5.26
N ALA A 42 -10.38 8.80 4.40
CA ALA A 42 -9.90 8.65 3.01
C ALA A 42 -8.37 8.72 2.90
N ALA A 43 -7.69 8.02 3.81
CA ALA A 43 -6.24 8.04 3.95
C ALA A 43 -5.53 7.30 2.80
N CYS A 44 -6.12 6.20 2.34
CA CYS A 44 -5.55 5.34 1.32
C CYS A 44 -6.63 4.94 0.31
N THR A 45 -6.30 4.94 -0.98
CA THR A 45 -7.10 4.27 -2.01
C THR A 45 -6.38 3.00 -2.41
N ILE A 46 -7.11 1.89 -2.45
CA ILE A 46 -6.62 0.59 -2.94
C ILE A 46 -7.35 0.27 -4.24
N SER A 47 -6.61 -0.08 -5.28
CA SER A 47 -7.13 -0.45 -6.60
C SER A 47 -6.43 -1.69 -7.13
N GLN A 48 -7.11 -2.51 -7.91
CA GLN A 48 -6.43 -3.55 -8.70
C GLN A 48 -5.58 -2.90 -9.79
N VAL A 49 -4.38 -3.42 -10.02
CA VAL A 49 -3.50 -2.96 -11.11
C VAL A 49 -4.06 -3.38 -12.47
N GLU A 50 -4.61 -4.59 -12.52
CA GLU A 50 -5.35 -5.14 -13.65
C GLU A 50 -6.44 -6.05 -13.07
N GLU A 51 -7.65 -5.96 -13.63
CA GLU A 51 -8.80 -6.73 -13.15
C GLU A 51 -8.49 -8.24 -13.17
N GLY A 52 -8.68 -8.90 -12.03
CA GLY A 52 -8.44 -10.33 -11.90
C GLY A 52 -6.98 -10.76 -11.75
N ALA A 53 -6.01 -9.84 -11.79
CA ALA A 53 -4.58 -10.18 -11.70
C ALA A 53 -4.10 -10.50 -10.27
N GLY A 54 -4.89 -10.15 -9.24
CA GLY A 54 -4.53 -10.33 -7.83
C GLY A 54 -3.44 -9.39 -7.31
N VAL A 55 -3.01 -8.42 -8.13
CA VAL A 55 -2.07 -7.36 -7.75
C VAL A 55 -2.86 -6.10 -7.44
N TYR A 56 -2.59 -5.53 -6.27
CA TYR A 56 -3.23 -4.30 -5.80
C TYR A 56 -2.18 -3.20 -5.64
N TYR A 57 -2.64 -1.97 -5.83
CA TYR A 57 -1.91 -0.76 -5.58
C TYR A 57 -2.61 0.03 -4.48
N ALA A 58 -1.87 0.40 -3.43
CA ALA A 58 -2.28 1.28 -2.37
C ALA A 58 -1.56 2.62 -2.48
N THR A 59 -2.30 3.71 -2.34
CA THR A 59 -1.70 5.06 -2.40
C THR A 59 -0.91 5.42 -1.13
N ASP A 60 -1.29 4.89 0.03
CA ASP A 60 -0.65 5.25 1.29
C ASP A 60 -0.77 4.19 2.40
N PHE A 61 0.19 3.27 2.47
CA PHE A 61 0.34 2.32 3.57
C PHE A 61 0.85 2.94 4.89
N PHE A 62 1.12 4.25 4.96
CA PHE A 62 1.26 4.93 6.26
C PHE A 62 -0.08 5.30 6.89
N GLY A 63 -1.21 5.00 6.24
CA GLY A 63 -2.54 5.32 6.74
C GLY A 63 -2.79 6.82 6.84
N GLY A 64 -2.19 7.60 5.93
CA GLY A 64 -2.38 9.04 5.87
C GLY A 64 -1.67 9.83 6.97
N TYR A 65 -0.89 9.17 7.83
CA TYR A 65 -0.24 9.83 8.97
C TYR A 65 0.67 10.98 8.52
N TYR A 66 1.64 10.73 7.65
CA TYR A 66 2.57 11.79 7.24
C TYR A 66 1.92 12.80 6.29
N ASN A 67 1.06 12.33 5.39
CA ASN A 67 0.33 13.19 4.46
C ASN A 67 -0.58 14.19 5.20
N LYS A 68 -1.47 13.70 6.07
CA LYS A 68 -2.58 14.48 6.63
C LYS A 68 -2.42 14.81 8.11
N VAL A 69 -1.94 13.88 8.94
CA VAL A 69 -1.83 14.11 10.41
C VAL A 69 -0.62 14.98 10.73
N ALA A 70 0.56 14.65 10.21
CA ALA A 70 1.77 15.46 10.34
C ALA A 70 1.83 16.61 9.31
N ASN A 71 0.89 16.63 8.35
CA ASN A 71 0.72 17.69 7.36
C ASN A 71 1.97 17.93 6.48
N TYR A 72 2.72 16.86 6.15
CA TYR A 72 3.85 16.95 5.21
C TYR A 72 3.38 16.96 3.76
N GLY A 73 2.14 16.51 3.51
CA GLY A 73 1.53 16.48 2.18
C GLY A 73 1.70 15.14 1.44
N PRO A 74 1.03 14.98 0.30
CA PRO A 74 0.84 13.68 -0.37
C PRO A 74 2.13 13.07 -0.92
N SER A 75 3.19 13.86 -1.13
CA SER A 75 4.51 13.34 -1.51
C SER A 75 5.15 12.46 -0.44
N TYR A 76 4.63 12.46 0.79
CA TYR A 76 5.12 11.69 1.93
C TYR A 76 4.25 10.46 2.26
N SER A 77 3.37 10.05 1.34
CA SER A 77 2.64 8.79 1.42
C SER A 77 3.53 7.60 1.07
N LEU A 78 3.18 6.41 1.58
CA LEU A 78 3.83 5.15 1.21
C LEU A 78 3.04 4.44 0.12
N ALA A 79 3.41 4.65 -1.13
CA ALA A 79 2.79 3.96 -2.26
C ALA A 79 3.27 2.50 -2.29
N THR A 80 2.35 1.54 -2.28
CA THR A 80 2.66 0.11 -2.15
C THR A 80 1.93 -0.72 -3.19
N TYR A 81 2.68 -1.53 -3.94
CA TYR A 81 2.14 -2.66 -4.70
C TYR A 81 2.18 -3.90 -3.81
N PHE A 82 1.11 -4.68 -3.78
CA PHE A 82 1.02 -5.87 -2.93
C PHE A 82 0.08 -6.92 -3.52
N TYR A 83 0.12 -8.11 -2.95
CA TYR A 83 -0.90 -9.14 -3.14
C TYR A 83 -1.27 -9.76 -1.78
N ILE A 84 -2.38 -10.51 -1.76
CA ILE A 84 -2.87 -11.21 -0.57
C ILE A 84 -2.69 -12.71 -0.79
N ASN A 85 -2.10 -13.41 0.17
CA ASN A 85 -1.91 -14.85 0.14
C ASN A 85 -3.20 -15.57 0.55
N ALA A 86 -3.30 -16.88 0.29
CA ALA A 86 -4.46 -17.71 0.63
C ALA A 86 -4.82 -17.70 2.14
N ASP A 87 -3.85 -17.46 3.02
CA ASP A 87 -4.04 -17.35 4.47
C ASP A 87 -4.40 -15.92 4.95
N ASN A 88 -4.71 -15.04 4.01
CA ASN A 88 -4.96 -13.60 4.18
C ASN A 88 -3.76 -12.76 4.63
N SER A 89 -2.54 -13.32 4.68
CA SER A 89 -1.34 -12.51 4.86
C SER A 89 -1.09 -11.63 3.65
N VAL A 90 -0.53 -10.43 3.86
CA VAL A 90 -0.26 -9.44 2.82
C VAL A 90 1.23 -9.41 2.54
N THR A 91 1.59 -9.48 1.26
CA THR A 91 2.99 -9.40 0.82
C THR A 91 3.17 -8.18 -0.08
N SER A 92 4.05 -7.27 0.33
CA SER A 92 4.42 -6.12 -0.51
C SER A 92 5.39 -6.54 -1.61
N LEU A 93 5.14 -6.06 -2.83
CA LEU A 93 5.96 -6.24 -4.02
C LEU A 93 6.89 -5.05 -4.26
N SER A 94 6.44 -3.84 -3.95
CA SER A 94 7.22 -2.61 -4.09
C SER A 94 6.65 -1.52 -3.19
N ASN A 95 7.52 -0.78 -2.50
CA ASN A 95 7.16 0.30 -1.57
C ASN A 95 7.95 1.55 -1.94
N THR A 96 7.27 2.67 -2.17
CA THR A 96 7.90 3.93 -2.59
C THR A 96 7.49 5.08 -1.68
N SER A 97 8.48 5.78 -1.15
CA SER A 97 8.34 6.99 -0.35
C SER A 97 9.49 7.96 -0.66
N PRO A 98 9.43 9.24 -0.25
CA PRO A 98 10.52 10.20 -0.44
C PRO A 98 11.72 9.91 0.48
N TRP A 99 11.56 9.07 1.50
CA TRP A 99 12.62 8.68 2.44
C TRP A 99 13.32 7.38 2.04
N GLY A 100 13.05 6.87 0.85
CA GLY A 100 13.58 5.58 0.39
C GLY A 100 12.66 4.40 0.76
N PRO A 101 13.21 3.18 0.74
CA PRO A 101 12.41 1.97 0.89
C PRO A 101 11.94 1.79 2.34
N TRP A 102 10.68 1.39 2.48
CA TRP A 102 10.09 0.88 3.72
C TRP A 102 9.71 -0.57 3.52
N GLN A 103 9.79 -1.36 4.59
CA GLN A 103 9.28 -2.71 4.64
C GLN A 103 7.83 -2.72 5.12
N ILE A 104 7.03 -3.64 4.59
CA ILE A 104 5.71 -3.98 5.12
C ILE A 104 5.84 -5.34 5.80
N LEU A 105 5.60 -5.38 7.10
CA LEU A 105 5.73 -6.56 7.93
C LEU A 105 4.38 -6.92 8.54
N ASN A 106 4.19 -8.20 8.88
CA ASN A 106 3.01 -8.70 9.59
C ASN A 106 1.67 -8.26 8.97
N GLY A 107 1.64 -8.08 7.65
CA GLY A 107 0.46 -7.62 6.93
C GLY A 107 -0.61 -8.68 6.90
N LYS A 108 -1.86 -8.29 7.18
CA LYS A 108 -3.02 -9.17 7.14
C LYS A 108 -4.26 -8.41 6.66
N TYR A 109 -5.03 -9.06 5.80
CA TYR A 109 -6.37 -8.62 5.44
C TYR A 109 -7.42 -9.39 6.25
N ASP A 110 -8.40 -8.69 6.80
CA ASP A 110 -9.60 -9.28 7.38
C ASP A 110 -10.79 -8.92 6.50
N ALA A 111 -11.32 -9.91 5.78
CA ALA A 111 -12.45 -9.73 4.88
C ALA A 111 -13.77 -9.46 5.62
N ALA A 112 -13.92 -9.94 6.86
CA ALA A 112 -15.16 -9.73 7.63
C ALA A 112 -15.28 -8.27 8.10
N GLU A 113 -14.15 -7.65 8.42
CA GLU A 113 -14.08 -6.28 8.90
C GLU A 113 -13.64 -5.29 7.79
N SER A 114 -13.35 -5.79 6.60
CA SER A 114 -12.75 -5.03 5.49
C SER A 114 -11.54 -4.19 5.94
N THR A 115 -10.66 -4.80 6.75
CA THR A 115 -9.50 -4.12 7.32
C THR A 115 -8.17 -4.68 6.86
N PHE A 116 -7.19 -3.80 6.72
CA PHE A 116 -5.78 -4.17 6.66
C PHE A 116 -5.10 -3.78 7.97
N VAL A 117 -4.28 -4.68 8.50
CA VAL A 117 -3.36 -4.38 9.59
C VAL A 117 -1.96 -4.78 9.15
N HIS A 118 -1.00 -3.88 9.29
CA HIS A 118 0.39 -4.15 8.98
C HIS A 118 1.31 -3.27 9.82
N ASP A 119 2.56 -3.69 9.93
CA ASP A 119 3.63 -2.85 10.45
C ASP A 119 4.43 -2.29 9.28
N VAL A 120 4.82 -1.03 9.37
CA VAL A 120 5.80 -0.44 8.44
C VAL A 120 7.13 -0.27 9.17
N GLU A 121 8.23 -0.58 8.50
CA GLU A 121 9.57 -0.56 9.09
C GLU A 121 10.59 0.11 8.17
N GLN A 122 11.48 0.89 8.77
CA GLN A 122 12.68 1.43 8.14
C GLN A 122 13.76 1.64 9.21
N ASP A 123 14.94 1.04 9.00
CA ASP A 123 16.13 1.18 9.85
C ASP A 123 15.88 0.96 11.36
N GLY A 124 15.05 -0.03 11.70
CA GLY A 124 14.72 -0.38 13.07
C GLY A 124 13.65 0.50 13.72
N PHE A 125 13.14 1.50 13.00
CA PHE A 125 11.93 2.22 13.39
C PHE A 125 10.70 1.52 12.81
N THR A 126 9.72 1.22 13.66
CA THR A 126 8.53 0.47 13.26
C THR A 126 7.27 1.08 13.87
N PHE A 127 6.17 1.07 13.13
CA PHE A 127 4.86 1.37 13.68
C PHE A 127 3.76 0.58 12.98
N LYS A 128 2.70 0.28 13.75
CA LYS A 128 1.50 -0.39 13.25
C LYS A 128 0.57 0.61 12.56
N VAL A 129 -0.04 0.16 11.47
CA VAL A 129 -1.09 0.86 10.72
C VAL A 129 -2.31 -0.05 10.62
N THR A 130 -3.48 0.56 10.78
CA THR A 130 -4.77 -0.05 10.46
C THR A 130 -5.42 0.75 9.35
N LEU A 131 -5.87 0.09 8.29
CA LEU A 131 -6.74 0.67 7.26
C LEU A 131 -8.11 -0.01 7.35
N THR A 132 -9.17 0.78 7.35
CA THR A 132 -10.57 0.28 7.37
C THR A 132 -11.29 0.86 6.17
N LYS A 133 -11.93 0.00 5.37
CA LYS A 133 -12.68 0.43 4.19
C LYS A 133 -13.86 1.32 4.62
N ASP A 134 -14.04 2.43 3.92
CA ASP A 134 -15.13 3.39 4.16
C ASP A 134 -16.49 2.85 3.68
#